data_AF-A0A0C2G5B7-F1
#
_entry.id   AF-A0A0C2G5B7-F1
#
_cell.length_a   1.000
_cell.length_b   1.000
_cell.length_c   1.000
_cell.angle_alpha   90.00
_cell.angle_beta   90.00
_cell.angle_gamma   90.00
#
_symmetry.space_group_name_H-M   'P 1'
#
loop_
_entity.id
_entity.type
_entity.pdbx_description
1 polymer ?
#
loop_
_entity_poly.entity_id
_entity_poly.type
_entity_poly.pdbx_seq_one_letter_code
_entity_poly.pdbx_strand_id
1 'polypeptide(L)'
;MPARGFFGQELVDVGGLLLAAGAAHLLVLSLGHSDHGGRLLAAAGAVVLAASTLHRWRAHRAGARPFGRGPAAPHGGAADVADPGAPERERLWRVRVAVDDVPGGLAALTAQMAGRGVDIRLLQVHPGGDEAVDELYVTAPAGVGAEVLRATAARAGGRRAVVEPADVRDLTDTAARALSLLAGLVGGQTSLPEALVSVSGAEAVERRSAPPPGLEAEDVRRTEMSLPDPEGGALVLRRAVPFTPVEFARCRALVRAAACLRARLRTDSHEVPAS
;
A
#
# COMPACT_ATOMS: atom_id res chain seq x y z
N MET A 1 6.97 -3.34 -29.80
CA MET A 1 7.93 -4.07 -28.93
C MET A 1 7.08 -5.00 -28.06
N PRO A 2 7.11 -6.32 -28.25
CA PRO A 2 6.11 -7.21 -27.66
C PRO A 2 6.40 -7.47 -26.17
N ALA A 3 5.34 -7.49 -25.37
CA ALA A 3 5.34 -7.78 -23.95
C ALA A 3 5.90 -9.18 -23.67
N ARG A 4 7.13 -9.23 -23.17
CA ARG A 4 7.69 -10.41 -22.51
C ARG A 4 7.47 -10.21 -21.02
N GLY A 5 6.57 -10.97 -20.37
CA GLY A 5 6.46 -10.84 -18.92
C GLY A 5 5.38 -11.63 -18.17
N PHE A 6 4.38 -12.22 -18.82
CA PHE A 6 3.32 -12.95 -18.08
C PHE A 6 3.35 -14.46 -18.36
N PHE A 7 3.24 -14.86 -19.64
CA PHE A 7 3.19 -16.27 -20.03
C PHE A 7 4.46 -17.07 -19.74
N GLY A 8 5.62 -16.42 -19.70
CA GLY A 8 6.90 -17.10 -19.46
C GLY A 8 7.01 -17.68 -18.05
N GLN A 9 6.54 -16.93 -17.05
CA GLN A 9 6.63 -17.35 -15.66
C GLN A 9 5.57 -18.41 -15.33
N GLU A 10 4.34 -18.26 -15.85
CA GLU A 10 3.32 -19.29 -15.72
C GLU A 10 3.76 -20.61 -16.39
N LEU A 11 4.44 -20.57 -17.54
CA LEU A 11 4.99 -21.78 -18.18
C LEU A 11 6.09 -22.43 -17.33
N VAL A 12 6.95 -21.63 -16.69
CA VAL A 12 8.02 -22.14 -15.83
C VAL A 12 7.43 -22.77 -14.56
N ASP A 13 6.42 -22.15 -13.96
CA ASP A 13 5.73 -22.68 -12.78
C ASP A 13 4.96 -23.96 -13.10
N VAL A 14 4.19 -23.97 -14.20
CA VAL A 14 3.48 -25.18 -14.66
C VAL A 14 4.46 -26.28 -15.05
N GLY A 15 5.57 -25.93 -15.71
CA GLY A 15 6.64 -26.86 -16.03
C GLY A 15 7.32 -27.45 -14.80
N GLY A 16 7.56 -26.63 -13.78
CA GLY A 16 8.10 -27.06 -12.49
C GLY A 16 7.16 -28.03 -11.77
N LEU A 17 5.85 -27.75 -11.76
CA LEU A 17 4.84 -28.62 -11.18
C LEU A 17 4.73 -29.97 -11.91
N LEU A 18 4.75 -29.95 -13.25
CA LEU A 18 4.75 -31.17 -14.08
C LEU A 18 6.00 -32.01 -13.85
N LEU A 19 7.17 -31.39 -13.77
CA LEU A 19 8.43 -32.08 -13.54
C LEU A 19 8.51 -32.66 -12.12
N ALA A 20 8.01 -31.92 -11.12
CA ALA A 20 7.90 -32.41 -9.75
C ALA A 20 6.92 -33.59 -9.63
N ALA A 21 5.75 -33.50 -10.27
CA ALA A 21 4.78 -34.59 -10.32
C ALA A 21 5.35 -35.82 -11.03
N GLY A 22 6.06 -35.63 -12.14
CA GLY A 22 6.75 -36.70 -12.87
C GLY A 22 7.85 -37.37 -12.04
N ALA A 23 8.68 -36.59 -11.35
CA ALA A 23 9.72 -37.12 -10.45
C ALA A 23 9.12 -37.90 -9.27
N ALA A 24 8.04 -37.39 -8.67
CA ALA A 24 7.31 -38.10 -7.61
C ALA A 24 6.71 -39.42 -8.12
N HIS A 25 6.13 -39.42 -9.33
CA HIS A 25 5.57 -40.63 -9.94
C HIS A 25 6.64 -41.67 -10.27
N LEU A 26 7.80 -41.24 -10.77
CA LEU A 26 8.96 -42.11 -11.02
C LEU A 26 9.52 -42.72 -9.72
N LEU A 27 9.59 -41.95 -8.64
CA LEU A 27 10.00 -42.45 -7.33
C LEU A 27 9.03 -43.52 -6.80
N VAL A 28 7.72 -43.31 -6.96
CA VAL A 28 6.69 -44.27 -6.56
C VAL A 28 6.80 -45.57 -7.37
N LEU A 29 6.97 -45.47 -8.70
CA LEU A 29 7.13 -46.63 -9.58
C LEU A 29 8.45 -47.38 -9.31
N SER A 30 9.53 -46.65 -9.04
CA SER A 30 10.85 -47.23 -8.77
C SER A 30 10.96 -47.90 -7.41
N LEU A 31 10.24 -47.42 -6.39
CA LEU A 31 10.29 -47.96 -5.02
C LEU A 31 9.18 -48.96 -4.73
N GLY A 32 8.11 -48.98 -5.55
CA GLY A 32 6.91 -49.79 -5.35
C GLY A 32 7.10 -51.32 -5.40
N HIS A 33 8.24 -51.81 -5.93
CA HIS A 33 8.52 -53.25 -6.03
C HIS A 33 9.47 -53.79 -4.94
N SER A 34 9.84 -52.95 -3.95
CA SER A 34 10.68 -53.39 -2.83
C SER A 34 9.84 -53.50 -1.55
N ASP A 35 10.05 -54.55 -0.75
CA ASP A 35 9.36 -54.74 0.55
C ASP A 35 9.55 -53.56 1.54
N HIS A 36 10.48 -52.66 1.24
CA HIS A 36 10.82 -51.48 2.04
C HIS A 36 10.43 -50.15 1.38
N GLY A 37 9.83 -50.16 0.19
CA GLY A 37 9.54 -48.97 -0.63
C GLY A 37 8.67 -47.94 0.08
N GLY A 38 7.61 -48.40 0.77
CA GLY A 38 6.73 -47.53 1.55
C GLY A 38 7.44 -46.83 2.70
N ARG A 39 8.37 -47.51 3.39
CA ARG A 39 9.14 -46.93 4.50
C ARG A 39 10.16 -45.89 4.01
N LEU A 40 10.78 -46.14 2.86
CA LEU A 40 11.72 -45.19 2.23
C LEU A 40 11.00 -43.93 1.73
N LEU A 41 9.81 -44.06 1.14
CA LEU A 41 8.98 -42.93 0.75
C LEU A 41 8.53 -42.09 1.96
N ALA A 42 8.10 -42.75 3.04
CA ALA A 42 7.72 -42.06 4.27
C ALA A 42 8.92 -41.32 4.91
N ALA A 43 10.10 -41.94 4.94
CA ALA A 43 11.32 -41.32 5.46
C ALA A 43 11.75 -40.12 4.61
N ALA A 44 11.72 -40.23 3.28
CA ALA A 44 12.06 -39.12 2.38
C ALA A 44 11.08 -37.94 2.55
N GLY A 45 9.78 -38.22 2.62
CA GLY A 45 8.76 -37.20 2.90
C GLY A 45 8.97 -36.51 4.25
N ALA A 46 9.28 -37.27 5.30
CA ALA A 46 9.58 -36.73 6.62
C ALA A 46 10.83 -35.83 6.62
N VAL A 47 11.88 -36.21 5.88
CA VAL A 47 13.10 -35.38 5.74
C VAL A 47 12.79 -34.06 5.03
N VAL A 48 12.01 -34.08 3.95
CA VAL A 48 11.61 -32.84 3.24
C VAL A 48 10.74 -31.95 4.12
N LEU A 49 9.79 -32.51 4.86
CA LEU A 49 8.98 -31.76 5.83
C LEU A 49 9.83 -31.17 6.95
N ALA A 50 10.78 -31.93 7.50
CA ALA A 50 11.70 -31.47 8.53
C ALA A 50 12.60 -30.34 8.01
N ALA A 51 13.16 -30.48 6.80
CA ALA A 51 13.98 -29.44 6.19
C ALA A 51 13.18 -28.16 5.92
N SER A 52 11.96 -28.30 5.39
CA SER A 52 11.06 -27.17 5.09
C SER A 52 10.61 -26.42 6.35
N THR A 53 10.22 -27.17 7.40
CA THR A 53 9.82 -26.59 8.69
C THR A 53 11.00 -25.93 9.40
N LEU A 54 12.20 -26.53 9.34
CA LEU A 54 13.42 -25.95 9.89
C LEU A 54 13.84 -24.70 9.13
N HIS A 55 13.71 -24.67 7.81
CA HIS A 55 14.02 -23.49 7.01
C HIS A 55 13.06 -22.33 7.33
N ARG A 56 11.76 -22.64 7.42
CA ARG A 56 10.72 -21.67 7.82
C ARG A 56 10.93 -21.17 9.24
N TRP A 57 11.27 -22.07 10.18
CA TRP A 57 11.56 -21.72 11.57
C TRP A 57 12.83 -20.89 11.72
N ARG A 58 13.89 -21.18 10.95
CA ARG A 58 15.11 -20.36 10.93
C ARG A 58 14.85 -18.98 10.35
N ALA A 59 14.04 -18.88 9.30
CA ALA A 59 13.60 -17.59 8.75
C ALA A 59 12.76 -16.79 9.76
N HIS A 60 11.83 -17.45 10.47
CA HIS A 60 11.03 -16.79 11.50
C HIS A 60 11.83 -16.43 12.75
N ARG A 61 12.76 -17.27 13.21
CA ARG A 61 13.59 -16.99 14.39
C ARG A 61 14.69 -15.96 14.15
N ALA A 62 15.14 -15.78 12.91
CA ALA A 62 16.03 -14.67 12.55
C ALA A 62 15.31 -13.31 12.59
N GLY A 63 13.98 -13.29 12.45
CA GLY A 63 13.15 -12.07 12.49
C GLY A 63 12.38 -11.83 13.80
N ALA A 64 12.19 -12.84 14.64
CA ALA A 64 11.43 -12.70 15.88
C ALA A 64 12.35 -12.32 17.06
N ARG A 65 12.62 -11.01 17.22
CA ARG A 65 12.87 -10.49 18.57
C ARG A 65 11.52 -10.47 19.31
N PRO A 66 11.47 -10.78 20.62
CA PRO A 66 10.23 -10.71 21.37
C PRO A 66 9.68 -9.29 21.25
N PHE A 67 8.43 -9.16 20.81
CA PHE A 67 7.67 -7.93 20.93
C PHE A 67 7.77 -7.47 22.39
N GLY A 68 8.53 -6.40 22.63
CA GLY A 68 8.46 -5.66 23.87
C GLY A 68 7.03 -5.14 23.97
N ARG A 69 6.24 -5.74 24.86
CA ARG A 69 4.92 -5.22 25.24
C ARG A 69 5.18 -3.86 25.88
N GLY A 70 5.17 -2.80 25.07
CA GLY A 70 5.13 -1.43 25.56
C GLY A 70 3.89 -1.27 26.44
N PRO A 71 3.97 -0.54 27.56
CA PRO A 71 2.81 -0.35 28.43
C PRO A 71 1.67 0.28 27.64
N ALA A 72 0.49 -0.33 27.72
CA ALA A 72 -0.73 0.23 27.15
C ALA A 72 -0.96 1.62 27.76
N ALA A 73 -0.77 2.67 26.97
CA ALA A 73 -1.02 4.04 27.41
C ALA A 73 -2.54 4.26 27.55
N PRO A 74 -3.02 4.72 28.72
CA PRO A 74 -4.43 5.09 28.90
C PRO A 74 -4.79 6.24 27.98
N HIS A 75 -5.92 6.13 27.28
CA HIS A 75 -6.52 7.25 26.58
C HIS A 75 -7.10 8.23 27.60
N GLY A 76 -6.49 9.41 27.73
CA GLY A 76 -6.99 10.50 28.55
C GLY A 76 -6.15 11.74 28.32
N GLY A 77 -6.74 12.77 27.70
CA GLY A 77 -6.06 14.01 27.38
C GLY A 77 -5.70 14.82 28.64
N ALA A 78 -4.52 15.43 28.62
CA ALA A 78 -4.22 16.73 29.23
C ALA A 78 -2.82 17.20 28.81
N ALA A 79 -2.76 18.52 28.61
CA ALA A 79 -1.65 19.41 28.33
C ALA A 79 -0.20 18.96 28.58
N ASP A 80 0.63 19.37 27.62
CA ASP A 80 2.09 19.46 27.58
C ASP A 80 2.71 19.89 28.92
N VAL A 81 3.43 18.96 29.55
CA VAL A 81 4.46 19.24 30.55
C VAL A 81 5.72 18.55 30.07
N ALA A 82 6.72 19.35 29.70
CA ALA A 82 8.00 18.88 29.22
C ALA A 82 8.79 18.17 30.35
N ASP A 83 8.88 16.84 30.26
CA ASP A 83 9.79 16.01 31.06
C ASP A 83 11.20 16.01 30.45
N PRO A 84 12.28 16.40 31.18
CA PRO A 84 13.65 16.48 30.66
C PRO A 84 14.36 15.11 30.50
N GLY A 85 13.67 13.99 30.67
CA GLY A 85 14.24 12.63 30.60
C GLY A 85 13.53 11.66 29.65
N ALA A 86 12.60 12.13 28.81
CA ALA A 86 11.84 11.26 27.91
C ALA A 86 12.78 10.52 26.93
N PRO A 87 12.59 9.20 26.72
CA PRO A 87 13.35 8.45 25.73
C PRO A 87 13.22 9.18 24.40
N GLU A 88 14.38 9.42 23.80
CA GLU A 88 14.60 10.05 22.50
C GLU A 88 13.43 9.65 21.57
N ARG A 89 12.49 10.60 21.35
CA ARG A 89 11.10 10.27 21.00
C ARG A 89 11.03 9.55 19.65
N GLU A 90 10.42 8.37 19.65
CA GLU A 90 10.02 7.67 18.43
C GLU A 90 9.19 8.62 17.55
N ARG A 91 9.44 8.60 16.24
CA ARG A 91 8.76 9.47 15.28
C ARG A 91 8.03 8.68 14.23
N LEU A 92 6.83 9.15 13.88
CA LEU A 92 6.04 8.61 12.80
C LEU A 92 6.47 9.26 11.47
N TRP A 93 6.68 8.42 10.46
CA TRP A 93 7.12 8.81 9.12
C TRP A 93 6.21 8.19 8.08
N ARG A 94 5.93 8.94 7.02
CA ARG A 94 5.41 8.40 5.76
C ARG A 94 6.58 8.12 4.83
N VAL A 95 6.67 6.89 4.35
CA VAL A 95 7.68 6.42 3.40
C VAL A 95 6.94 5.96 2.15
N ARG A 96 7.08 6.71 1.06
CA ARG A 96 6.56 6.32 -0.25
C ARG A 96 7.73 5.87 -1.12
N VAL A 97 7.72 4.62 -1.55
CA VAL A 97 8.84 4.02 -2.29
C VAL A 97 8.30 3.16 -3.42
N ALA A 98 8.98 3.22 -4.56
CA ALA A 98 8.63 2.37 -5.69
C ALA A 98 9.52 1.12 -5.69
N VAL A 99 8.92 -0.06 -5.78
CA VAL A 99 9.56 -1.37 -5.63
C VAL A 99 9.19 -2.21 -6.85
N ASP A 100 10.12 -3.04 -7.34
CA ASP A 100 9.80 -3.98 -8.43
C ASP A 100 8.62 -4.87 -8.03
N ASP A 101 7.65 -5.02 -8.93
CA ASP A 101 6.45 -5.84 -8.69
C ASP A 101 6.77 -7.33 -8.94
N VAL A 102 7.71 -7.85 -8.14
CA VAL A 102 8.15 -9.25 -8.17
C VAL A 102 8.03 -9.88 -6.78
N PRO A 103 7.80 -11.21 -6.68
CA PRO A 103 7.74 -11.88 -5.41
C PRO A 103 8.98 -11.59 -4.54
N GLY A 104 8.74 -11.09 -3.33
CA GLY A 104 9.79 -10.80 -2.35
C GLY A 104 10.31 -9.36 -2.31
N GLY A 105 9.94 -8.49 -3.25
CA GLY A 105 10.36 -7.07 -3.22
C GLY A 105 9.95 -6.35 -1.93
N LEU A 106 8.65 -6.39 -1.61
CA LEU A 106 8.13 -5.86 -0.35
C LEU A 106 8.70 -6.59 0.88
N ALA A 107 8.96 -7.90 0.78
CA ALA A 107 9.57 -8.66 1.87
C ALA A 107 11.00 -8.18 2.17
N ALA A 108 11.78 -7.87 1.14
CA ALA A 108 13.12 -7.30 1.30
C ALA A 108 13.07 -5.90 1.92
N LEU A 109 12.12 -5.06 1.51
CA LEU A 109 11.90 -3.73 2.10
C LEU A 109 11.55 -3.81 3.58
N THR A 110 10.55 -4.61 3.92
CA THR A 110 10.10 -4.78 5.31
C THR A 110 11.19 -5.42 6.18
N ALA A 111 11.98 -6.36 5.66
CA ALA A 111 13.12 -6.94 6.38
C ALA A 111 14.23 -5.90 6.67
N GLN A 112 14.55 -5.03 5.70
CA GLN A 112 15.54 -3.96 5.90
C GLN A 112 15.06 -2.93 6.94
N MET A 113 13.78 -2.57 6.93
CA MET A 113 13.17 -1.70 7.94
C MET A 113 13.21 -2.34 9.34
N ALA A 114 12.83 -3.61 9.45
CA ALA A 114 12.87 -4.36 10.70
C ALA A 114 14.30 -4.45 11.27
N GLY A 115 15.32 -4.62 10.41
CA GLY A 115 16.73 -4.61 10.81
C GLY A 115 17.21 -3.28 11.41
N ARG A 116 16.44 -2.19 11.25
CA ARG A 116 16.67 -0.86 11.85
C ARG A 116 15.76 -0.58 13.05
N GLY A 117 14.96 -1.55 13.49
CA GLY A 117 14.01 -1.39 14.57
C GLY A 117 12.81 -0.50 14.20
N VAL A 118 12.53 -0.34 12.90
CA VAL A 118 11.40 0.43 12.40
C VAL A 118 10.13 -0.44 12.45
N ASP A 119 9.07 0.08 13.08
CA ASP A 119 7.76 -0.57 13.19
C ASP A 119 6.81 -0.05 12.10
N ILE A 120 6.19 -0.95 11.34
CA ILE A 120 5.27 -0.59 10.25
C ILE A 120 3.85 -0.54 10.83
N ARG A 121 3.27 0.65 10.84
CA ARG A 121 1.95 0.95 11.43
C ARG A 121 0.81 0.78 10.43
N LEU A 122 1.05 1.15 9.17
CA LEU A 122 0.13 1.01 8.05
C LEU A 122 0.94 0.78 6.77
N LEU A 123 0.46 -0.07 5.89
CA LEU A 123 1.04 -0.33 4.58
C LEU A 123 -0.06 -0.28 3.52
N GLN A 124 0.19 0.45 2.44
CA GLN A 124 -0.64 0.48 1.25
C GLN A 124 0.22 0.19 0.04
N VAL A 125 -0.26 -0.72 -0.80
CA VAL A 125 0.41 -1.09 -2.05
C VAL A 125 -0.41 -0.54 -3.20
N HIS A 126 0.25 0.18 -4.10
CA HIS A 126 -0.35 0.73 -5.32
C HIS A 126 0.29 0.06 -6.55
N PRO A 127 -0.35 -0.99 -7.12
CA PRO A 127 0.16 -1.67 -8.30
C PRO A 127 0.28 -0.72 -9.50
N GLY A 128 1.36 -0.85 -10.28
CA GLY A 128 1.69 0.06 -11.38
C GLY A 128 2.21 -0.61 -12.66
N GLY A 129 2.10 -1.94 -12.79
CA GLY A 129 2.68 -2.72 -13.88
C GLY A 129 3.97 -3.39 -13.40
N ASP A 130 5.11 -3.04 -14.00
CA ASP A 130 6.41 -3.63 -13.63
C ASP A 130 6.92 -3.14 -12.24
N GLU A 131 6.30 -2.11 -11.68
CA GLU A 131 6.67 -1.51 -10.39
C GLU A 131 5.41 -1.19 -9.59
N ALA A 132 5.45 -1.53 -8.31
CA ALA A 132 4.46 -1.14 -7.33
C ALA A 132 4.97 0.07 -6.54
N VAL A 133 4.08 1.00 -6.19
CA VAL A 133 4.39 2.07 -5.24
C VAL A 133 3.84 1.68 -3.88
N ASP A 134 4.73 1.47 -2.92
CA ASP A 134 4.39 1.16 -1.54
C ASP A 134 4.40 2.45 -0.71
N GLU A 135 3.32 2.68 0.03
CA GLU A 135 3.20 3.75 1.02
C GLU A 135 3.13 3.13 2.41
N LEU A 136 4.18 3.37 3.21
CA LEU A 136 4.32 2.86 4.56
C LEU A 136 4.26 4.00 5.56
N TYR A 137 3.45 3.85 6.60
CA TYR A 137 3.54 4.68 7.79
C TYR A 137 4.30 3.91 8.84
N VAL A 138 5.43 4.45 9.27
CA VAL A 138 6.38 3.74 10.12
C VAL A 138 6.78 4.55 11.34
N THR A 139 6.80 3.89 12.50
CA THR A 139 7.39 4.44 13.72
C THR A 139 8.86 4.06 13.74
N ALA A 140 9.73 5.07 13.79
CA ALA A 140 11.17 4.87 13.81
C ALA A 140 11.76 5.26 15.17
N PRO A 141 12.73 4.48 15.70
CA PRO A 141 13.43 4.83 16.92
C PRO A 141 14.27 6.09 16.70
N ALA A 142 14.71 6.72 17.79
CA ALA A 142 15.59 7.85 17.67
C ALA A 142 16.92 7.50 16.98
N GLY A 143 17.50 8.50 16.32
CA GLY A 143 18.62 8.31 15.38
C GLY A 143 18.20 7.78 14.00
N VAL A 144 17.01 7.21 13.82
CA VAL A 144 16.50 6.80 12.49
C VAL A 144 15.65 7.93 11.90
N GLY A 145 16.32 8.83 11.18
CA GLY A 145 15.70 9.94 10.45
C GLY A 145 15.38 9.62 8.99
N ALA A 146 14.86 10.62 8.27
CA ALA A 146 14.47 10.50 6.87
C ALA A 146 15.59 9.97 5.96
N GLU A 147 16.85 10.43 6.15
CA GLU A 147 18.00 9.94 5.38
C GLU A 147 18.25 8.44 5.58
N VAL A 148 18.15 7.98 6.83
CA VAL A 148 18.36 6.56 7.17
C VAL A 148 17.24 5.70 6.57
N LEU A 149 16.00 6.17 6.60
CA LEU A 149 14.85 5.51 5.99
C LEU A 149 14.99 5.43 4.46
N ARG A 150 15.38 6.53 3.80
CA ARG A 150 15.65 6.55 2.35
C ARG A 150 16.78 5.60 1.97
N ALA A 151 17.89 5.60 2.72
CA ALA A 151 18.99 4.66 2.49
C ALA A 151 18.60 3.20 2.75
N THR A 152 17.70 2.94 3.71
CA THR A 152 17.19 1.60 4.01
C THR A 152 16.28 1.10 2.89
N ALA A 153 15.39 1.95 2.39
CA ALA A 153 14.57 1.66 1.22
C ALA A 153 15.43 1.38 -0.03
N ALA A 154 16.46 2.20 -0.29
CA ALA A 154 17.38 1.99 -1.41
C ALA A 154 18.14 0.66 -1.32
N ARG A 155 18.62 0.27 -0.13
CA ARG A 155 19.27 -1.03 0.08
C ARG A 155 18.35 -2.22 -0.15
N ALA A 156 17.04 -2.03 -0.02
CA ALA A 156 16.04 -3.05 -0.32
C ALA A 156 15.69 -3.13 -1.82
N GLY A 157 16.33 -2.33 -2.68
CA GLY A 157 15.98 -2.22 -4.10
C GLY A 157 14.90 -1.17 -4.40
N GLY A 158 14.43 -0.44 -3.38
CA GLY A 158 13.47 0.63 -3.53
C GLY A 158 14.03 1.83 -4.30
N ARG A 159 13.20 2.42 -5.15
CA ARG A 159 13.51 3.57 -5.99
C ARG A 159 12.63 4.75 -5.62
N ARG A 160 13.11 5.96 -5.90
CA ARG A 160 12.34 7.21 -5.75
C ARG A 160 11.68 7.36 -4.37
N ALA A 161 12.38 6.91 -3.32
CA ALA A 161 11.86 6.96 -1.96
C ALA A 161 11.68 8.41 -1.51
N VAL A 162 10.46 8.77 -1.13
CA VAL A 162 10.09 10.03 -0.49
C VAL A 162 9.76 9.73 0.97
N VAL A 163 10.37 10.49 1.88
CA VAL A 163 10.20 10.28 3.32
C VAL A 163 9.87 11.62 3.97
N GLU A 164 8.70 11.65 4.60
CA GLU A 164 8.10 12.84 5.19
C GLU A 164 7.63 12.53 6.61
N PRO A 165 7.65 13.51 7.54
CA PRO A 165 7.00 13.35 8.84
C PRO A 165 5.51 13.03 8.66
N ALA A 166 4.94 12.21 9.54
CA ALA A 166 3.52 11.88 9.53
C ALA A 166 2.89 12.04 10.92
N ASP A 167 1.57 12.22 10.93
CA ASP A 167 0.74 12.39 12.13
C ASP A 167 -0.10 11.12 12.37
N VAL A 168 -0.53 10.89 13.61
CA VAL A 168 -1.38 9.76 13.98
C VAL A 168 -2.67 9.73 13.17
N ARG A 169 -3.20 10.90 12.76
CA ARG A 169 -4.38 11.00 11.89
C ARG A 169 -4.18 10.35 10.52
N ASP A 170 -2.93 10.28 10.05
CA ASP A 170 -2.60 9.68 8.76
C ASP A 170 -2.71 8.14 8.80
N LEU A 171 -2.68 7.54 9.99
CA LEU A 171 -2.87 6.10 10.21
C LEU A 171 -4.31 5.62 9.99
N THR A 172 -5.26 6.53 9.78
CA THR A 172 -6.61 6.14 9.40
C THR A 172 -6.55 5.41 8.07
N ASP A 173 -7.18 4.23 8.00
CA ASP A 173 -7.30 3.50 6.75
C ASP A 173 -7.98 4.35 5.66
N THR A 174 -7.51 4.22 4.44
CA THR A 174 -7.95 5.09 3.34
C THR A 174 -9.40 4.84 2.94
N ALA A 175 -9.93 3.63 3.09
CA ALA A 175 -11.35 3.38 2.81
C ALA A 175 -12.24 4.05 3.86
N ALA A 176 -11.89 3.93 5.15
CA ALA A 176 -12.60 4.62 6.23
C ALA A 176 -12.57 6.14 6.04
N ARG A 177 -11.40 6.71 5.72
CA ARG A 177 -11.23 8.14 5.43
C ARG A 177 -12.10 8.58 4.26
N ALA A 178 -12.15 7.82 3.17
CA ALA A 178 -12.98 8.15 2.00
C ALA A 178 -14.48 8.16 2.33
N LEU A 179 -14.95 7.22 3.15
CA LEU A 179 -16.35 7.19 3.60
C LEU A 179 -16.69 8.38 4.53
N SER A 180 -15.79 8.75 5.43
CA SER A 180 -15.97 9.93 6.29
C SER A 180 -16.01 11.22 5.48
N LEU A 181 -15.17 11.36 4.45
CA LEU A 181 -15.21 12.50 3.53
C LEU A 181 -16.52 12.55 2.74
N LEU A 182 -17.00 11.41 2.27
CA LEU A 182 -18.31 11.29 1.61
C LEU A 182 -19.46 11.70 2.54
N ALA A 183 -19.46 11.25 3.80
CA ALA A 183 -20.44 11.68 4.78
C ALA A 183 -20.37 13.19 5.02
N GLY A 184 -19.16 13.75 5.10
CA GLY A 184 -18.94 15.20 5.20
C GLY A 184 -19.44 15.98 3.99
N LEU A 185 -19.33 15.43 2.78
CA LEU A 185 -19.88 16.04 1.57
C LEU A 185 -21.41 16.04 1.60
N VAL A 186 -22.02 14.93 2.02
CA VAL A 186 -23.47 14.80 2.14
C VAL A 186 -24.04 15.77 3.17
N GLY A 187 -23.36 15.92 4.32
CA GLY A 187 -23.80 16.84 5.37
C GLY A 187 -23.35 18.30 5.18
N GLY A 188 -22.57 18.61 4.14
CA GLY A 188 -22.06 19.95 3.87
C GLY A 188 -20.93 20.43 4.80
N GLN A 189 -20.28 19.52 5.53
CA GLN A 189 -19.14 19.84 6.41
C GLN A 189 -17.81 19.93 5.67
N THR A 190 -17.71 19.40 4.45
CA THR A 190 -16.52 19.53 3.61
C THR A 190 -16.91 19.80 2.17
N SER A 191 -16.05 20.50 1.44
CA SER A 191 -16.19 20.71 0.01
C SER A 191 -15.50 19.61 -0.81
N LEU A 192 -15.92 19.42 -2.07
CA LEU A 192 -15.30 18.44 -2.96
C LEU A 192 -13.78 18.68 -3.15
N PRO A 193 -13.29 19.92 -3.35
CA PRO A 193 -11.85 20.19 -3.39
C PRO A 193 -11.11 19.76 -2.11
N GLU A 194 -11.65 20.05 -0.93
CA GLU A 194 -11.02 19.64 0.35
C GLU A 194 -10.98 18.11 0.49
N ALA A 195 -12.07 17.44 0.13
CA ALA A 195 -12.11 15.98 0.14
C ALA A 195 -11.11 15.38 -0.86
N LEU A 196 -10.93 15.99 -2.04
CA LEU A 196 -9.95 15.58 -3.03
C LEU A 196 -8.51 15.79 -2.55
N VAL A 197 -8.20 16.92 -1.91
CA VAL A 197 -6.90 17.14 -1.25
C VAL A 197 -6.64 16.04 -0.22
N SER A 198 -7.61 15.77 0.66
CA SER A 198 -7.46 14.79 1.73
C SER A 198 -7.28 13.36 1.21
N VAL A 199 -8.02 12.93 0.19
CA VAL A 199 -7.97 11.55 -0.32
C VAL A 199 -6.76 11.24 -1.20
N SER A 200 -6.18 12.29 -1.79
CA SER A 200 -5.09 12.18 -2.76
C SER A 200 -3.76 12.69 -2.24
N GLY A 201 -3.73 13.43 -1.13
CA GLY A 201 -2.53 14.15 -0.69
C GLY A 201 -2.05 15.19 -1.71
N ALA A 202 -2.96 15.75 -2.52
CA ALA A 202 -2.66 16.87 -3.39
C ALA A 202 -2.33 18.12 -2.55
N GLU A 203 -1.45 18.99 -3.05
CA GLU A 203 -1.13 20.25 -2.39
C GLU A 203 -2.30 21.23 -2.47
N ALA A 204 -3.00 21.22 -3.60
CA ALA A 204 -4.21 21.99 -3.84
C ALA A 204 -5.04 21.36 -4.97
N VAL A 205 -6.32 21.75 -5.02
CA VAL A 205 -7.22 21.51 -6.14
C VAL A 205 -7.64 22.85 -6.73
N GLU A 206 -7.38 23.05 -8.02
CA GLU A 206 -7.77 24.25 -8.75
C GLU A 206 -8.99 23.96 -9.63
N ARG A 207 -9.98 24.85 -9.60
CA ARG A 207 -11.11 24.81 -10.55
C ARG A 207 -10.73 25.59 -11.81
N ARG A 208 -10.91 24.98 -12.97
CA ARG A 208 -10.67 25.58 -14.28
C ARG A 208 -11.87 25.40 -15.18
N SER A 209 -12.04 26.33 -16.13
CA SER A 209 -13.10 26.23 -17.15
C SER A 209 -12.88 25.07 -18.14
N ALA A 210 -11.63 24.64 -18.32
CA ALA A 210 -11.25 23.54 -19.18
C ALA A 210 -10.05 22.78 -18.59
N PRO A 211 -9.83 21.51 -19.02
CA PRO A 211 -8.64 20.75 -18.66
C PRO A 211 -7.35 21.49 -19.08
N PRO A 212 -6.25 21.29 -18.34
CA PRO A 212 -4.97 21.89 -18.67
C PRO A 212 -4.43 21.34 -20.00
N PRO A 213 -3.67 22.14 -20.78
CA PRO A 213 -3.17 21.70 -22.08
C PRO A 213 -2.44 20.36 -22.01
N GLY A 214 -2.88 19.42 -22.84
CA GLY A 214 -2.32 18.09 -22.90
C GLY A 214 -2.99 17.08 -21.98
N LEU A 215 -3.76 17.45 -20.95
CA LEU A 215 -4.59 16.48 -20.23
C LEU A 215 -6.04 16.50 -20.76
N GLU A 216 -6.64 15.32 -20.85
CA GLU A 216 -8.08 15.19 -21.09
C GLU A 216 -8.87 15.49 -19.80
N ALA A 217 -10.20 15.60 -19.91
CA ALA A 217 -11.05 15.94 -18.77
C ALA A 217 -10.94 14.94 -17.60
N GLU A 218 -10.69 13.68 -17.90
CA GLU A 218 -10.46 12.61 -16.93
C GLU A 218 -9.15 11.90 -17.26
N ASP A 219 -8.03 12.48 -16.84
CA ASP A 219 -6.68 11.99 -17.13
C ASP A 219 -5.72 12.23 -15.96
N VAL A 220 -4.64 11.46 -15.89
CA VAL A 220 -3.57 11.61 -14.91
C VAL A 220 -2.22 11.52 -15.58
N ARG A 221 -1.36 12.52 -15.31
CA ARG A 221 -0.01 12.61 -15.85
C ARG A 221 0.98 12.94 -14.76
N ARG A 222 1.65 11.91 -14.26
CA ARG A 222 2.67 12.02 -13.21
C ARG A 222 2.12 12.82 -12.03
N THR A 223 2.55 14.05 -11.86
CA THR A 223 2.27 14.94 -10.72
C THR A 223 0.98 15.76 -10.88
N GLU A 224 0.26 15.58 -11.98
CA GLU A 224 -0.95 16.32 -12.31
C GLU A 224 -2.11 15.38 -12.64
N MET A 225 -3.30 15.71 -12.18
CA MET A 225 -4.52 14.96 -12.41
C MET A 225 -5.66 15.92 -12.76
N SER A 226 -6.43 15.59 -13.80
CA SER A 226 -7.63 16.31 -14.20
C SER A 226 -8.85 15.43 -14.00
N LEU A 227 -9.89 16.00 -13.37
CA LEU A 227 -11.19 15.37 -13.16
C LEU A 227 -12.30 16.34 -13.57
N PRO A 228 -13.47 15.88 -14.06
CA PRO A 228 -14.58 16.78 -14.38
C PRO A 228 -15.15 17.43 -13.10
N ASP A 229 -15.35 18.74 -13.11
CA ASP A 229 -16.04 19.41 -12.00
C ASP A 229 -17.58 19.19 -12.13
N PRO A 230 -18.28 18.66 -11.11
CA PRO A 230 -19.74 18.57 -11.12
C PRO A 230 -20.48 19.93 -11.26
N GLU A 231 -19.78 21.03 -11.02
CA GLU A 231 -20.27 22.39 -11.23
C GLU A 231 -20.01 22.92 -12.66
N GLY A 232 -19.22 22.19 -13.45
CA GLY A 232 -18.81 22.54 -14.81
C GLY A 232 -17.32 22.89 -14.89
N GLY A 233 -16.66 22.48 -15.98
CA GLY A 233 -15.21 22.63 -16.16
C GLY A 233 -14.43 21.44 -15.60
N ALA A 234 -13.26 21.71 -15.02
CA ALA A 234 -12.31 20.70 -14.55
C ALA A 234 -11.73 21.05 -13.16
N LEU A 235 -11.53 20.01 -12.35
CA LEU A 235 -10.78 20.01 -11.10
C LEU A 235 -9.36 19.50 -11.39
N VAL A 236 -8.36 20.35 -11.16
CA VAL A 236 -6.95 20.05 -11.41
C VAL A 236 -6.21 19.88 -10.10
N LEU A 237 -5.66 18.70 -9.86
CA LEU A 237 -4.89 18.35 -8.67
C LEU A 237 -3.41 18.31 -9.00
N ARG A 238 -2.57 18.84 -8.11
CA ARG A 238 -1.10 18.85 -8.25
C ARG A 238 -0.43 18.46 -6.95
N ARG A 239 0.71 17.77 -7.06
CA ARG A 239 1.64 17.54 -5.94
C ARG A 239 3.04 17.19 -6.43
N ALA A 240 4.04 17.27 -5.56
CA ALA A 240 5.44 16.95 -5.88
C ALA A 240 5.71 15.50 -6.33
N VAL A 241 4.88 14.53 -5.92
CA VAL A 241 5.08 13.09 -6.24
C VAL A 241 4.06 12.56 -7.26
N PRO A 242 4.44 11.65 -8.16
CA PRO A 242 3.50 11.10 -9.15
C PRO A 242 2.28 10.42 -8.52
N PHE A 243 1.10 10.69 -9.06
CA PHE A 243 -0.12 9.94 -8.83
C PHE A 243 -0.03 8.54 -9.43
N THR A 244 -0.57 7.58 -8.70
CA THR A 244 -0.76 6.19 -9.12
C THR A 244 -2.12 6.03 -9.80
N PRO A 245 -2.31 5.00 -10.64
CA PRO A 245 -3.61 4.68 -11.21
C PRO A 245 -4.70 4.42 -10.15
N VAL A 246 -4.32 3.83 -9.01
CA VAL A 246 -5.24 3.57 -7.89
C VAL A 246 -5.70 4.88 -7.23
N GLU A 247 -4.80 5.83 -7.01
CA GLU A 247 -5.16 7.16 -6.48
C GLU A 247 -6.09 7.90 -7.45
N PHE A 248 -5.80 7.86 -8.75
CA PHE A 248 -6.67 8.43 -9.77
C PHE A 248 -8.08 7.81 -9.76
N ALA A 249 -8.16 6.48 -9.76
CA ALA A 249 -9.44 5.77 -9.71
C ALA A 249 -10.27 6.15 -8.48
N ARG A 250 -9.61 6.34 -7.32
CA ARG A 250 -10.26 6.77 -6.07
C ARG A 250 -10.80 8.19 -6.15
N CYS A 251 -10.00 9.14 -6.65
CA CYS A 251 -10.43 10.53 -6.80
C CYS A 251 -11.59 10.65 -7.79
N ARG A 252 -11.51 9.94 -8.92
CA ARG A 252 -12.62 9.84 -9.87
C ARG A 252 -13.89 9.28 -9.25
N ALA A 253 -13.79 8.22 -8.44
CA ALA A 253 -14.95 7.64 -7.78
C ALA A 253 -15.61 8.65 -6.82
N LEU A 254 -14.80 9.43 -6.10
CA LEU A 254 -15.29 10.50 -5.22
C LEU A 254 -16.02 11.61 -6.00
N VAL A 255 -15.44 12.08 -7.11
CA VAL A 255 -16.07 13.08 -8.00
C VAL A 255 -17.39 12.55 -8.56
N ARG A 256 -17.42 11.29 -9.01
CA ARG A 256 -18.64 10.64 -9.52
C ARG A 256 -19.72 10.58 -8.43
N ALA A 257 -19.36 10.22 -7.21
CA ALA A 257 -20.32 10.17 -6.10
C ALA A 257 -20.87 11.57 -5.77
N ALA A 258 -20.02 12.60 -5.73
CA ALA A 258 -20.43 13.98 -5.54
C ALA A 258 -21.36 14.49 -6.65
N ALA A 259 -21.08 14.13 -7.92
CA ALA A 259 -21.96 14.45 -9.04
C ALA A 259 -23.35 13.80 -8.90
N CYS A 260 -23.40 12.52 -8.50
CA CYS A 260 -24.67 11.83 -8.23
C CYS A 260 -25.46 12.47 -7.10
N LEU A 261 -24.80 12.85 -6.00
CA LEU A 261 -25.41 13.55 -4.87
C LEU A 261 -26.04 14.88 -5.32
N ARG A 262 -25.29 15.69 -6.07
CA ARG A 262 -25.75 16.99 -6.59
C ARG A 262 -26.94 16.83 -7.54
N ALA A 263 -26.91 15.81 -8.40
CA ALA A 263 -28.02 15.52 -9.31
C ALA A 263 -29.31 15.21 -8.53
N ARG A 264 -29.23 14.42 -7.45
CA ARG A 264 -30.40 14.14 -6.60
C ARG A 264 -30.95 15.37 -5.90
N LEU A 265 -30.09 16.18 -5.26
CA LEU A 265 -30.52 17.40 -4.57
C LEU A 265 -31.24 18.40 -5.50
N ARG A 266 -30.83 18.46 -6.77
CA ARG A 266 -31.51 19.29 -7.79
C ARG A 266 -32.89 18.77 -8.16
N THR A 267 -33.06 17.45 -8.26
CA THR A 267 -34.37 16.84 -8.51
C THR A 267 -35.34 17.12 -7.36
N ASP A 268 -34.90 16.93 -6.12
CA ASP A 268 -35.74 17.16 -4.93
C ASP A 268 -36.17 18.64 -4.80
N SER A 269 -35.32 19.57 -5.24
CA SER A 269 -35.63 21.02 -5.25
C SER A 269 -36.70 21.40 -6.29
N HIS A 270 -36.84 20.62 -7.36
CA HIS A 270 -37.83 20.86 -8.43
C HIS A 270 -39.20 20.22 -8.13
N GLU A 271 -39.30 19.32 -7.15
CA GLU A 271 -40.53 18.60 -6.78
C GLU A 271 -41.37 19.29 -5.69
N VAL A 272 -41.00 20.49 -5.23
CA VAL A 272 -41.84 21.30 -4.32
C VAL A 272 -42.71 22.26 -5.14
N PRO A 273 -43.98 21.95 -5.46
CA PRO A 273 -44.88 22.90 -6.10
C PRO A 273 -45.23 24.01 -5.11
N ALA A 274 -45.14 25.26 -5.58
CA ALA A 274 -45.64 26.42 -4.87
C ALA A 274 -47.12 26.23 -4.55
N SER A 275 -47.45 26.16 -3.25
CA SER A 275 -48.81 26.27 -2.72
C SER A 275 -49.06 27.70 -2.26
#